data_AF-A0A2G5UDK5-F1
#
_entry.id   AF-A0A2G5UDK5-F1
#
_cell.length_a   1.000
_cell.length_b   1.000
_cell.length_c   1.000
_cell.angle_alpha   90.00
_cell.angle_beta   90.00
_cell.angle_gamma   90.00
#
_symmetry.space_group_name_H-M   'P 1'
#
loop_
_entity.id
_entity.type
_entity.pdbx_description
1 polymer ?
#
loop_
_entity_poly.entity_id
_entity_poly.type
_entity_poly.pdbx_seq_one_letter_code
_entity_poly.pdbx_strand_id
1 'polypeptide(L)'
;MFASSFQTYRRNVTHPMQKDQLDRFEFLALSALTLFDTGLEGQSDSSIEICRTMRTSIQRELLGYCMLKRSELDSSIRLGNMLSILPNLQRAARRFHEDMTLSNVMNAYSVDQKFYELGKL
;
A
#
# COMPACT_ATOMS: atom_id res chain seq x y z
N MET A 1 15.48 -0.52 17.63
CA MET A 1 14.31 -1.42 17.70
C MET A 1 13.69 -1.71 16.32
N PHE A 2 13.59 -0.73 15.41
CA PHE A 2 12.90 -0.89 14.11
C PHE A 2 13.70 -1.47 12.92
N ALA A 3 15.01 -1.72 13.07
CA ALA A 3 15.88 -2.06 11.93
C ALA A 3 15.48 -3.36 11.21
N SER A 4 15.00 -4.37 11.94
CA SER A 4 14.49 -5.64 11.39
C SER A 4 13.16 -5.45 10.63
N SER A 5 12.29 -4.57 11.13
CA SER A 5 11.04 -4.19 10.48
C SER A 5 11.29 -3.47 9.16
N PHE A 6 12.24 -2.51 9.12
CA PHE A 6 12.64 -1.82 7.90
C PHE A 6 13.22 -2.75 6.82
N GLN A 7 14.01 -3.75 7.21
CA GLN A 7 14.49 -4.77 6.26
C GLN A 7 13.32 -5.56 5.65
N THR A 8 12.32 -5.91 6.47
CA THR A 8 11.12 -6.62 6.01
C THR A 8 10.31 -5.76 5.03
N TYR A 9 10.16 -4.46 5.29
CA TYR A 9 9.46 -3.54 4.39
C TYR A 9 10.19 -3.40 3.05
N ARG A 10 11.52 -3.25 3.07
CA ARG A 10 12.32 -3.23 1.84
C ARG A 10 12.14 -4.52 1.04
N ARG A 11 12.21 -5.69 1.70
CA ARG A 11 12.05 -7.00 1.04
C ARG A 11 10.70 -7.22 0.39
N ASN A 12 9.62 -6.77 1.02
CA ASN A 12 8.27 -7.15 0.59
C ASN A 12 7.53 -6.05 -0.18
N VAL A 13 8.02 -4.81 -0.16
CA VAL A 13 7.40 -3.67 -0.86
C VAL A 13 8.37 -3.03 -1.84
N THR A 14 9.49 -2.49 -1.34
CA THR A 14 10.42 -1.72 -2.18
C THR A 14 11.14 -2.58 -3.22
N HIS A 15 11.63 -3.76 -2.82
CA HIS A 15 12.34 -4.67 -3.73
C HIS A 15 11.45 -5.21 -4.84
N PRO A 16 10.20 -5.67 -4.59
CA PRO A 16 9.26 -6.00 -5.66
C PRO A 16 9.04 -4.83 -6.62
N MET A 17 8.82 -3.62 -6.10
CA MET A 17 8.64 -2.44 -6.95
C MET A 17 9.85 -2.15 -7.85
N GLN A 18 11.06 -2.29 -7.31
CA GLN A 18 12.31 -2.12 -8.05
C GLN A 18 12.54 -3.24 -9.07
N LYS A 19 12.29 -4.49 -8.68
CA LYS A 19 12.43 -5.67 -9.53
C LYS A 19 11.51 -5.59 -10.74
N ASP A 20 10.27 -5.19 -10.52
CA ASP A 20 9.25 -5.08 -11.58
C ASP A 20 9.36 -3.77 -12.39
N GLN A 21 10.34 -2.93 -12.02
CA GLN A 21 10.64 -1.63 -12.60
C GLN A 21 9.37 -0.78 -12.71
N LEU A 22 8.68 -0.60 -11.58
CA LEU A 22 7.49 0.23 -11.57
C LEU A 22 7.83 1.65 -12.02
N ASP A 23 7.09 2.11 -13.02
CA ASP A 23 7.19 3.49 -13.46
C ASP A 23 6.34 4.42 -12.58
N ARG A 24 6.41 5.72 -12.88
CA ARG A 24 5.72 6.75 -12.09
C ARG A 24 4.20 6.59 -12.13
N PHE A 25 3.62 6.21 -13.27
CA PHE A 25 2.17 6.06 -13.40
C PHE A 25 1.68 4.85 -12.61
N GLU A 26 2.41 3.74 -12.70
CA GLU A 26 2.12 2.52 -11.96
C GLU A 26 2.24 2.74 -10.43
N PHE A 27 3.26 3.48 -10.00
CA PHE A 27 3.43 3.85 -8.60
C PHE A 27 2.28 4.73 -8.08
N LEU A 28 1.84 5.72 -8.87
CA LEU A 28 0.70 6.57 -8.51
C LEU A 28 -0.59 5.76 -8.43
N ALA A 29 -0.81 4.82 -9.36
CA ALA A 29 -1.97 3.94 -9.33
C ALA A 29 -1.97 3.04 -8.09
N LEU A 30 -0.83 2.45 -7.71
CA LEU A 30 -0.72 1.70 -6.45
C LEU A 30 -0.97 2.56 -5.21
N SER A 31 -0.51 3.80 -5.23
CA SER A 31 -0.75 4.75 -4.13
C SER A 31 -2.24 5.07 -4.01
N ALA A 32 -2.92 5.32 -5.13
CA ALA A 32 -4.36 5.54 -5.16
C ALA A 32 -5.16 4.30 -4.72
N LEU A 33 -4.75 3.10 -5.14
CA LEU A 33 -5.35 1.83 -4.67
C LEU A 33 -5.12 1.58 -3.18
N THR A 34 -4.06 2.12 -2.60
CA THR A 34 -3.81 2.08 -1.15
C THR A 34 -4.68 3.08 -0.42
N LEU A 35 -4.93 4.26 -1.00
CA LEU A 35 -5.80 5.29 -0.43
C LEU A 35 -7.27 4.85 -0.42
N PHE A 36 -7.77 4.32 -1.53
CA PHE A 36 -9.13 3.79 -1.64
C PHE A 36 -9.19 2.35 -1.14
N ASP A 37 -8.78 2.11 0.10
CA ASP A 37 -8.93 0.80 0.75
C ASP A 37 -10.36 0.58 1.26
N THR A 38 -10.73 -0.68 1.45
CA THR A 38 -12.04 -1.08 1.95
C THR A 38 -11.89 -1.99 3.16
N GLY A 39 -12.83 -1.92 4.10
CA GLY A 39 -12.82 -2.76 5.30
C GLY A 39 -11.99 -2.15 6.44
N LEU A 40 -11.89 -0.82 6.46
CA LEU A 40 -11.38 -0.07 7.60
C LEU A 40 -12.44 -0.02 8.70
N GLU A 41 -12.03 -0.06 9.96
CA GLU A 41 -12.93 0.08 11.10
C GLU A 41 -13.62 1.45 11.08
N GLY A 42 -14.93 1.50 11.31
CA GLY A 42 -15.71 2.73 11.27
C GLY A 42 -15.97 3.31 9.87
N GLN A 43 -15.56 2.63 8.79
CA GLN A 43 -15.85 3.06 7.42
C GLN A 43 -17.36 2.95 7.11
N SER A 44 -17.98 4.03 6.65
CA SER A 44 -19.41 4.02 6.27
C SER A 44 -19.66 3.24 4.97
N ASP A 45 -20.86 2.69 4.83
CA ASP A 45 -21.28 1.99 3.59
C ASP A 45 -21.14 2.87 2.35
N SER A 46 -21.49 4.16 2.47
CA SER A 46 -21.31 5.14 1.38
C SER A 46 -19.83 5.30 0.98
N SER A 47 -18.92 5.32 1.96
CA SER A 47 -17.48 5.43 1.71
C SER A 47 -16.92 4.16 1.09
N ILE A 48 -17.40 2.98 1.52
CA ILE A 48 -17.03 1.69 0.94
C ILE A 48 -17.40 1.68 -0.55
N GLU A 49 -18.59 2.15 -0.90
CA GLU A 49 -19.06 2.15 -2.29
C GLU A 49 -18.24 3.10 -3.18
N ILE A 50 -17.90 4.29 -2.67
CA ILE A 50 -16.98 5.22 -3.34
C ILE A 50 -15.62 4.54 -3.56
N CYS A 51 -15.06 3.90 -2.53
CA CYS A 51 -13.77 3.22 -2.64
C CYS A 51 -13.81 2.10 -3.67
N ARG A 52 -14.85 1.25 -3.69
CA ARG A 52 -15.02 0.19 -4.71
C ARG A 52 -15.07 0.74 -6.13
N THR A 53 -15.82 1.82 -6.33
CA THR A 53 -15.95 2.49 -7.62
C THR A 53 -14.59 3.03 -8.09
N MET A 54 -13.90 3.75 -7.21
CA MET A 54 -12.58 4.32 -7.51
C MET A 54 -11.55 3.23 -7.80
N ARG A 55 -11.48 2.16 -6.99
CA ARG A 55 -10.58 1.03 -7.23
C ARG A 55 -10.79 0.40 -8.59
N THR A 56 -12.05 0.19 -8.97
CA THR A 56 -12.41 -0.40 -10.27
C THR A 56 -11.96 0.51 -11.42
N SER A 57 -12.18 1.81 -11.30
CA SER A 57 -11.73 2.79 -12.30
C SER A 57 -10.21 2.79 -12.43
N ILE A 58 -9.47 2.86 -11.31
CA ILE A 58 -8.01 2.85 -11.30
C ILE A 58 -7.45 1.57 -11.92
N GLN A 59 -8.02 0.41 -11.59
CA GLN A 59 -7.59 -0.88 -12.15
C GLN A 59 -7.81 -0.96 -13.66
N ARG A 60 -8.92 -0.42 -14.17
CA ARG A 60 -9.20 -0.35 -15.62
C ARG A 60 -8.20 0.55 -16.34
N GLU A 61 -7.95 1.75 -15.82
CA GLU A 61 -6.98 2.68 -16.40
C GLU A 61 -5.56 2.11 -16.36
N LEU A 62 -5.18 1.45 -15.26
CA LEU A 62 -3.87 0.81 -15.13
C LEU A 62 -3.70 -0.37 -16.11
N LEU A 63 -4.75 -1.16 -16.33
CA LEU A 63 -4.76 -2.21 -17.35
C LEU A 63 -4.59 -1.62 -18.75
N GLY A 64 -5.38 -0.59 -19.07
CA GLY A 64 -5.30 0.11 -20.36
C GLY A 64 -3.90 0.69 -20.60
N TYR A 65 -3.31 1.31 -19.59
CA TYR A 65 -1.93 1.80 -19.64
C TYR A 65 -0.92 0.67 -19.92
N CYS A 66 -1.08 -0.49 -19.29
CA CYS A 66 -0.21 -1.64 -19.54
C CYS A 66 -0.33 -2.15 -20.98
N MET A 67 -1.54 -2.16 -21.53
CA MET A 67 -1.84 -2.61 -22.90
C MET A 67 -1.23 -1.70 -23.98
N LEU A 68 -0.89 -0.44 -23.67
CA LEU A 68 -0.15 0.42 -24.59
C LEU A 68 1.25 -0.11 -24.94
N LYS A 69 1.83 -0.98 -24.11
CA LYS A 69 3.21 -1.45 -24.23
C LYS A 69 3.33 -2.98 -24.35
N ARG A 70 2.23 -3.73 -24.16
CA ARG A 70 2.24 -5.18 -23.93
C ARG A 70 1.01 -5.85 -24.53
N SER A 71 1.09 -7.16 -24.72
CA SER A 71 -0.09 -7.97 -25.08
C SER A 71 -1.15 -7.92 -23.96
N GLU A 72 -2.39 -8.29 -24.27
CA GLU A 72 -3.48 -8.36 -23.28
C GLU A 72 -3.15 -9.30 -22.11
N LEU A 73 -2.60 -10.48 -22.41
CA LEU A 73 -2.21 -11.46 -21.41
C LEU A 73 -1.09 -10.92 -20.51
N ASP A 74 -0.03 -10.36 -21.12
CA ASP A 74 1.10 -9.80 -20.36
C ASP A 74 0.68 -8.58 -19.51
N SER A 75 -0.25 -7.78 -20.02
CA SER A 75 -0.82 -6.64 -19.28
C SER A 75 -1.61 -7.09 -18.06
N SER A 76 -2.42 -8.14 -18.21
CA SER A 76 -3.18 -8.74 -17.12
C SER A 76 -2.27 -9.36 -16.06
N ILE A 77 -1.22 -10.07 -16.49
CA ILE A 77 -0.19 -10.63 -15.59
C ILE A 77 0.52 -9.50 -14.83
N ARG A 78 0.92 -8.42 -15.52
CA ARG A 78 1.58 -7.27 -14.89
C ARG A 78 0.67 -6.60 -13.86
N LEU A 79 -0.61 -6.40 -14.19
CA LEU A 79 -1.58 -5.86 -13.23
C LEU A 79 -1.68 -6.75 -11.99
N GLY A 80 -1.79 -8.07 -12.17
CA GLY A 80 -1.81 -9.03 -11.05
C GLY A 80 -0.56 -8.93 -10.17
N ASN A 81 0.62 -8.84 -10.77
CA ASN A 81 1.88 -8.67 -10.04
C ASN A 81 1.88 -7.36 -9.24
N MET A 82 1.44 -6.24 -9.82
CA MET A 82 1.34 -4.96 -9.12
C MET A 82 0.35 -5.04 -7.95
N LEU A 83 -0.84 -5.61 -8.16
CA LEU A 83 -1.85 -5.75 -7.10
C LEU A 83 -1.36 -6.64 -5.95
N SER A 84 -0.48 -7.62 -6.22
CA SER A 84 0.13 -8.47 -5.19
C SER A 84 1.01 -7.72 -4.19
N ILE A 85 1.43 -6.48 -4.51
CA ILE A 85 2.21 -5.61 -3.60
C ILE A 85 1.32 -5.03 -2.50
N LEU A 86 0.02 -4.79 -2.77
CA LEU A 86 -0.88 -4.12 -1.82
C LEU A 86 -1.02 -4.85 -0.47
N PRO A 87 -1.22 -6.19 -0.42
CA PRO A 87 -1.25 -6.92 0.85
C PRO A 87 0.08 -6.87 1.62
N ASN A 88 1.22 -6.79 0.92
CA ASN A 88 2.52 -6.64 1.57
C ASN A 88 2.66 -5.27 2.22
N LEU A 89 2.18 -4.23 1.55
CA LEU A 89 2.17 -2.86 2.07
C LEU A 89 1.25 -2.74 3.29
N GLN A 90 0.05 -3.33 3.25
CA GLN A 90 -0.86 -3.32 4.39
C GLN A 90 -0.25 -4.03 5.61
N ARG A 91 0.39 -5.18 5.41
CA ARG A 91 1.11 -5.89 6.49
C ARG A 91 2.28 -5.08 7.05
N ALA A 92 3.03 -4.39 6.19
CA ALA A 92 4.12 -3.52 6.60
C ALA A 92 3.61 -2.36 7.47
N ALA A 93 2.54 -1.69 7.04
CA ALA A 93 1.92 -0.59 7.77
C ALA A 93 1.38 -1.02 9.13
N ARG A 94 0.69 -2.17 9.22
CA ARG A 94 0.19 -2.72 10.50
C ARG A 94 1.33 -2.99 11.49
N ARG A 95 2.39 -3.68 11.05
CA ARG A 95 3.57 -3.94 11.89
C ARG A 95 4.24 -2.64 12.35
N PHE A 96 4.32 -1.65 11.48
CA PHE A 96 4.89 -0.35 11.84
C PHE A 96 4.07 0.33 12.94
N HIS A 97 2.74 0.29 12.83
CA HIS A 97 1.84 0.82 13.86
C HIS A 97 1.95 0.05 15.19
N GLU A 98 2.06 -1.28 15.15
CA GLU A 98 2.29 -2.13 16.32
C GLU A 98 3.62 -1.78 17.01
N ASP A 99 4.72 -1.71 16.26
CA ASP A 99 6.04 -1.36 16.78
C ASP A 99 6.05 0.04 17.42
N MET A 100 5.36 1.00 16.79
CA MET A 100 5.20 2.36 17.30
C MET A 100 4.42 2.38 18.61
N THR A 101 3.32 1.62 18.68
CA THR A 101 2.48 1.50 19.89
C THR A 101 3.24 0.83 21.04
N LEU A 102 4.01 -0.22 20.76
CA LEU A 102 4.84 -0.88 21.76
C LEU A 102 5.93 0.07 22.30
N SER A 103 6.59 0.81 21.41
CA SER A 103 7.61 1.79 21.81
C SER A 103 7.05 2.88 22.72
N ASN A 104 5.79 3.29 22.51
CA ASN A 104 5.08 4.21 23.41
C ASN A 104 4.89 3.63 24.80
N VAL A 105 4.28 2.44 24.88
CA VAL A 105 4.00 1.76 26.16
C VAL A 105 5.27 1.56 26.98
N MET A 106 6.40 1.29 26.31
CA MET A 106 7.69 1.05 26.96
C MET A 106 8.45 2.33 27.36
N ASN A 107 7.92 3.53 27.11
CA ASN A 107 8.63 4.80 27.28
C ASN A 107 10.01 4.85 26.59
N ALA A 108 10.21 4.02 25.56
CA ALA A 108 11.47 3.89 24.83
C ALA A 108 11.51 4.84 23.60
N TYR A 109 10.84 5.98 23.70
CA TYR A 109 10.51 6.83 22.56
C TYR A 109 11.75 7.47 21.93
N SER A 110 11.88 7.28 20.62
CA SER A 110 12.78 8.04 19.76
C SER A 110 12.04 8.82 18.65
N VAL A 111 10.70 8.84 18.67
CA VAL A 111 9.83 9.41 17.63
C VAL A 111 8.97 10.53 18.24
N ASP A 112 8.83 11.65 17.54
CA ASP A 112 8.04 12.81 17.99
C ASP A 112 6.59 12.39 18.31
N GLN A 113 6.07 12.87 19.44
CA GLN A 113 4.70 12.64 19.91
C GLN A 113 3.65 13.02 18.86
N LYS A 114 3.91 14.07 18.06
CA LYS A 114 3.04 14.47 16.93
C LYS A 114 2.90 13.37 15.88
N PHE A 115 3.98 12.63 15.62
CA PHE A 115 3.97 11.55 14.65
C PHE A 115 3.19 10.33 15.16
N TYR A 116 3.26 10.07 16.47
CA TYR A 116 2.44 9.03 17.09
C TYR A 116 0.94 9.37 17.04
N GLU A 117 0.58 10.62 17.33
CA GLU A 117 -0.81 11.07 17.27
C GLU A 117 -1.39 10.95 15.86
N LEU A 118 -0.61 11.24 14.81
CA LEU A 118 -1.02 11.04 13.42
C LEU A 118 -1.31 9.58 13.08
N GLY A 119 -0.64 8.63 13.74
CA GLY A 119 -0.83 7.20 13.51
C GLY A 119 -2.00 6.57 14.26
N LYS A 120 -2.72 7.32 15.11
CA LYS A 120 -3.90 6.86 15.87
C LYS A 120 -5.24 7.03 15.14
N LEU A 121 -5.25 7.70 13.99
CA LEU A 121 -6.39 7.79 13.08
C LEU A 121 -6.67 6.44 12.43
#